data_AF-Q4JHA1-F1
#
_entry.id   AF-Q4JHA1-F1
#
_cell.length_a   1.000
_cell.length_b   1.000
_cell.length_c   1.000
_cell.angle_alpha   90.00
_cell.angle_beta   90.00
_cell.angle_gamma   90.00
#
_symmetry.space_group_name_H-M   'P 1'
#
loop_
_entity.id
_entity.type
_entity.pdbx_description
1 polymer ?
#
loop_
_entity_poly.entity_id
_entity_poly.type
_entity_poly.pdbx_seq_one_letter_code
_entity_poly.pdbx_strand_id
1 'polypeptide(L)' 'SYRELSEIAEQAKRRAEIARLRELNTLKGHVESVVKLKGLDIDTINQNYTV' A
#
# COMPACT_ATOMS: atom_id res chain seq x y z
N SER A 1 -8.14 23.21 11.68
CA SER A 1 -9.40 23.74 11.12
C SER A 1 -10.15 22.63 10.37
N TYR A 2 -11.49 22.64 10.30
CA TYR A 2 -12.27 21.61 9.57
C TYR A 2 -11.78 21.39 8.12
N ARG A 3 -11.34 22.46 7.45
CA ARG A 3 -10.74 22.39 6.11
C ARG A 3 -9.48 21.53 6.05
N GLU A 4 -8.55 21.74 6.99
CA GLU A 4 -7.31 20.94 7.08
C GLU A 4 -7.61 19.46 7.33
N LEU A 5 -8.58 19.16 8.21
CA LEU A 5 -9.01 17.77 8.42
C LEU A 5 -9.62 17.15 7.14
N SER A 6 -10.43 17.92 6.42
CA SER A 6 -11.01 17.48 5.15
C SER A 6 -9.94 17.21 4.09
N GLU A 7 -8.91 18.04 4.02
CA GLU A 7 -7.78 17.86 3.10
C GLU A 7 -6.95 16.62 3.46
N ILE A 8 -6.68 16.39 4.74
CA ILE A 8 -5.97 15.20 5.22
C ILE A 8 -6.79 13.93 4.89
N ALA A 9 -8.11 13.97 5.09
CA ALA A 9 -8.98 12.85 4.76
C ALA A 9 -8.97 12.49 3.27
N GLU A 10 -9.05 13.49 2.39
CA GLU A 10 -8.97 13.27 0.93
C GLU A 10 -7.59 12.75 0.50
N GLN A 11 -6.51 13.26 1.09
CA GLN A 11 -5.17 12.73 0.85
C GLN A 11 -5.03 11.28 1.31
N ALA A 12 -5.57 10.95 2.49
CA ALA A 12 -5.56 9.59 3.01
C ALA A 12 -6.33 8.63 2.09
N LYS A 13 -7.50 9.04 1.60
CA LYS A 13 -8.31 8.28 0.64
C LYS A 13 -7.56 8.03 -0.66
N ARG A 14 -6.91 9.05 -1.23
CA ARG A 14 -6.10 8.91 -2.45
C ARG A 14 -4.93 7.93 -2.25
N ARG A 15 -4.24 8.00 -1.10
CA ARG A 15 -3.14 7.09 -0.77
C ARG A 15 -3.62 5.64 -0.62
N ALA A 16 -4.78 5.44 0.01
CA ALA A 16 -5.39 4.12 0.15
C ALA A 16 -5.73 3.50 -1.21
N GLU A 17 -6.28 4.27 -2.15
CA GLU A 17 -6.58 3.75 -3.49
C GLU A 17 -5.32 3.40 -4.28
N ILE A 18 -4.27 4.22 -4.17
CA ILE A 18 -2.97 3.91 -4.79
C ILE A 18 -2.41 2.60 -4.22
N ALA A 19 -2.48 2.39 -2.91
CA ALA A 19 -2.03 1.15 -2.28
C ALA A 19 -2.84 -0.06 -2.76
N ARG A 20 -4.18 0.06 -2.82
CA ARG A 20 -5.07 -0.99 -3.34
C ARG A 20 -4.74 -1.36 -4.79
N LEU A 21 -4.51 -0.38 -5.65
CA LEU A 21 -4.15 -0.62 -7.05
C LEU A 21 -2.78 -1.29 -7.18
N ARG A 22 -1.81 -0.95 -6.33
CA ARG A 22 -0.50 -1.62 -6.30
C ARG A 22 -0.64 -3.07 -5.85
N GLU A 23 -1.43 -3.33 -4.82
CA GLU A 23 -1.71 -4.69 -4.35
C GLU A 23 -2.37 -5.55 -5.44
N LEU A 24 -3.28 -4.97 -6.21
CA LEU A 24 -4.01 -5.69 -7.25
C LEU A 24 -3.19 -5.93 -8.52
N ASN A 25 -2.41 -4.95 -8.96
CA ASN A 25 -1.82 -4.95 -10.30
C ASN A 25 -0.30 -5.18 -10.31
N THR A 26 0.31 -5.44 -9.15
CA THR A 26 1.73 -5.75 -9.09
C THR A 26 1.95 -6.94 -8.19
N LEU A 27 2.80 -7.87 -8.64
CA LEU A 27 3.23 -8.98 -7.80
C LEU A 27 3.87 -8.49 -6.50
N LYS A 28 4.63 -7.38 -6.55
CA LYS A 28 5.23 -6.76 -5.36
C LYS A 28 4.17 -6.39 -4.33
N GLY A 29 3.17 -5.60 -4.72
CA GLY A 29 2.14 -5.12 -3.80
C GLY A 29 1.33 -6.26 -3.21
N HIS A 30 1.03 -7.30 -4.00
CA HIS A 30 0.34 -8.48 -3.50
C HIS A 30 1.16 -9.22 -2.44
N VAL A 31 2.45 -9.48 -2.72
CA VAL A 31 3.36 -10.17 -1.81
C VAL A 31 3.56 -9.36 -0.53
N GLU A 32 3.82 -8.06 -0.61
CA GLU A 32 3.97 -7.18 0.56
C GLU A 32 2.72 -7.20 1.45
N SER A 33 1.52 -7.17 0.87
CA SER A 33 0.26 -7.25 1.61
C SER A 33 0.09 -8.58 2.35
N VAL A 34 0.32 -9.70 1.64
CA VAL A 34 0.18 -11.05 2.22
C VAL A 34 1.18 -11.29 3.35
N VAL A 35 2.42 -10.85 3.18
CA VAL A 35 3.48 -10.97 4.18
C VAL A 35 3.12 -10.21 5.45
N LYS A 36 2.67 -8.96 5.29
CA LYS A 36 2.18 -8.13 6.40
C LYS A 36 0.98 -8.77 7.12
N LEU A 37 -0.01 -9.26 6.37
CA LEU A 37 -1.21 -9.90 6.93
C LEU A 37 -0.90 -11.19 7.68
N LYS A 38 0.13 -11.92 7.25
CA LYS A 38 0.56 -13.18 7.87
C LYS A 38 1.63 -13.01 8.95
N GLY A 39 2.12 -11.78 9.18
CA GLY A 39 3.17 -11.51 10.16
C GLY A 39 4.47 -12.24 9.86
N LEU A 40 4.77 -12.47 8.57
CA LEU A 40 6.02 -13.11 8.16
C LEU A 40 7.13 -12.07 8.13
N ASP A 41 8.28 -12.40 8.72
CA ASP A 41 9.47 -11.56 8.65
C ASP A 41 10.20 -11.83 7.33
N ILE A 42 10.25 -10.81 6.46
CA ILE A 42 10.97 -10.90 5.20
C ILE A 42 11.82 -9.64 4.99
N ASP A 43 12.90 -9.57 5.75
CA ASP A 43 13.89 -8.48 5.72
C ASP A 43 14.69 -8.35 4.41
N THR A 44 14.39 -9.11 3.35
CA THR A 44 15.23 -9.08 2.13
C THR A 44 14.52 -9.48 0.84
N ILE A 45 13.21 -9.24 0.70
CA ILE A 45 12.61 -9.38 -0.62
C ILE A 45 13.13 -8.24 -1.53
N ASN A 46 13.90 -8.65 -2.54
CA ASN A 46 14.42 -7.82 -3.61
C ASN A 46 13.29 -6.94 -4.19
N GLN A 47 13.58 -5.66 -4.41
CA GLN A 47 12.54 -4.63 -4.57
C GLN A 47 11.92 -4.57 -5.97
N ASN A 48 12.34 -5.42 -6.89
CA ASN A 48 11.91 -5.43 -8.28
C ASN A 48 10.89 -6.55 -8.54
N TYR A 49 9.60 -6.20 -8.52
CA TYR A 49 8.58 -6.97 -9.25
C TYR A 49 7.66 -6.04 -10.03
N THR A 50 7.45 -6.43 -11.29
CA THR A 50 6.64 -5.76 -12.31
C THR A 50 5.27 -6.43 -12.37
N VAL A 51 4.46 -6.14 -13.40
CA VAL A 51 3.04 -6.51 -13.53
C VAL A 51 2.78 -8.00 -13.31
#